data_AF-A0A5C6MJY5-F1
#
_entry.id   AF-A0A5C6MJY5-F1
#
_cell.length_a   1.000
_cell.length_b   1.000
_cell.length_c   1.000
_cell.angle_alpha   90.00
_cell.angle_beta   90.00
_cell.angle_gamma   90.00
#
_symmetry.space_group_name_H-M   'P 1'
#
loop_
_entity.id
_entity.type
_entity.pdbx_description
1 polymer ?
#
loop_
_entity_poly.entity_id
_entity_poly.type
_entity_poly.pdbx_seq_one_letter_code
_entity_poly.pdbx_strand_id
1 'polypeptide(L)'
;MDIAIIATDLALYFKSVLAARGHEDTGSRGHEDTRSRGHEDTRKRTMFQKIVDQSKTYESWNDWTKYMMLETTRKEIVMAMMMTACDLSAIAKPWEIQSKVALSVAAEFWEQGDLERTVLEQQPIPMMDRNKADDLPKLQCGFIDFVCAFVYKEFSRFHVEITPMLDRLLNNRKEWNALKEVHEAKMAALEEEKKAREEEAQKAAAARQGGFLPWSCSGWSLHSMRP
;
A
#
# COMPACT_ATOMS: atom_id res chain seq x y z
N MET A 1 -21.67 -12.09 18.81
CA MET A 1 -20.97 -12.98 17.84
C MET A 1 -20.22 -12.18 16.77
N ASP A 2 -20.48 -10.87 16.60
CA ASP A 2 -19.93 -10.07 15.49
C ASP A 2 -18.59 -9.37 15.75
N ILE A 3 -17.88 -9.65 16.84
CA ILE A 3 -16.56 -9.03 17.10
C ILE A 3 -15.43 -9.73 16.32
N ALA A 4 -15.58 -11.03 15.99
CA ALA A 4 -14.57 -11.81 15.30
C ALA A 4 -14.56 -11.61 13.77
N ILE A 5 -15.65 -11.11 13.19
CA ILE A 5 -15.81 -10.90 11.74
C ILE A 5 -15.30 -9.52 11.28
N ILE A 6 -15.11 -8.57 12.20
CA ILE A 6 -14.75 -7.18 11.86
C ILE A 6 -13.23 -6.99 11.65
N ALA A 7 -12.41 -7.89 12.18
CA ALA A 7 -10.95 -7.86 12.02
C ALA A 7 -10.43 -8.52 10.73
N THR A 8 -11.28 -9.27 10.02
CA THR A 8 -10.90 -10.13 8.90
C THR A 8 -11.04 -9.47 7.53
N ASP A 9 -11.62 -8.26 7.47
CA ASP A 9 -11.82 -7.60 6.18
C ASP A 9 -10.63 -6.69 5.85
N LEU A 10 -9.52 -7.35 5.50
CA LEU A 10 -8.34 -6.69 4.93
C LEU A 10 -8.73 -5.83 3.71
N ALA A 11 -9.76 -6.24 2.97
CA ALA A 11 -10.28 -5.49 1.83
C ALA A 11 -10.96 -4.19 2.28
N LEU A 12 -11.69 -4.16 3.40
CA LEU A 12 -12.18 -2.90 3.99
C LEU A 12 -11.05 -2.00 4.49
N TYR A 13 -9.99 -2.55 5.10
CA TYR A 13 -8.81 -1.75 5.50
C TYR A 13 -8.12 -1.12 4.28
N PHE A 14 -7.83 -1.91 3.24
CA PHE A 14 -7.20 -1.38 2.03
C PHE A 14 -8.10 -0.39 1.29
N LYS A 15 -9.42 -0.66 1.20
CA LYS A 15 -10.38 0.29 0.62
C LYS A 15 -10.46 1.59 1.42
N SER A 16 -10.48 1.54 2.75
CA SER A 16 -10.56 2.75 3.59
C SER A 16 -9.24 3.53 3.67
N VAL A 17 -8.09 2.87 3.72
CA VAL A 17 -6.76 3.51 3.77
C VAL A 17 -6.36 4.10 2.42
N LEU A 18 -6.71 3.46 1.31
CA LEU A 18 -6.48 4.00 -0.02
C LEU A 18 -7.52 5.09 -0.36
N ALA A 19 -8.78 4.95 0.05
CA ALA A 19 -9.77 6.03 -0.06
C ALA A 19 -9.35 7.28 0.75
N ALA A 20 -8.75 7.11 1.93
CA ALA A 20 -8.21 8.23 2.70
C ALA A 20 -7.00 8.93 2.05
N ARG A 21 -6.34 8.29 1.07
CA ARG A 21 -5.25 8.88 0.28
C ARG A 21 -5.71 9.40 -1.10
N GLY A 22 -6.98 9.24 -1.45
CA GLY A 22 -7.51 9.69 -2.73
C GLY A 22 -9.02 9.84 -2.72
N HIS A 23 -9.54 10.89 -2.07
CA HIS A 23 -10.70 11.64 -2.59
C HIS A 23 -10.98 12.91 -1.75
N GLU A 24 -10.74 14.08 -2.35
CA GLU A 24 -11.75 15.15 -2.32
C GLU A 24 -12.93 14.67 -3.18
N ASP A 25 -14.14 14.64 -2.59
CA ASP A 25 -15.47 14.58 -3.23
C ASP A 25 -16.01 13.31 -3.88
N THR A 26 -16.69 12.44 -3.12
CA THR A 26 -18.06 12.03 -3.52
C THR A 26 -18.81 11.53 -2.30
N GLY A 27 -19.74 12.35 -1.81
CA GLY A 27 -20.66 11.97 -0.76
C GLY A 27 -21.71 11.00 -1.29
N SER A 28 -21.84 9.83 -0.65
CA SER A 28 -23.13 9.17 -0.40
C SER A 28 -22.96 7.94 0.49
N ARG A 29 -23.62 7.97 1.66
CA ARG A 29 -24.09 6.85 2.51
C ARG A 29 -23.08 5.82 3.07
N GLY A 30 -21.85 5.71 2.57
CA GLY A 30 -20.79 4.83 3.11
C GLY A 30 -19.76 5.50 4.04
N HIS A 31 -19.81 6.84 4.16
CA HIS A 31 -18.79 7.65 4.83
C HIS A 31 -18.96 7.75 6.36
N GLU A 32 -20.18 7.60 6.89
CA GLU A 32 -20.44 7.60 8.34
C GLU A 32 -20.04 6.28 9.01
N ASP A 33 -20.31 5.17 8.35
CA ASP A 33 -20.03 3.82 8.85
C ASP A 33 -18.52 3.52 8.88
N THR A 34 -17.78 3.99 7.88
CA THR A 34 -16.31 3.88 7.80
C THR A 34 -15.62 4.79 8.82
N ARG A 35 -16.11 6.01 9.04
CA ARG A 35 -15.59 6.95 10.05
C ARG A 35 -15.82 6.45 11.48
N SER A 36 -16.99 5.90 11.76
CA SER A 36 -17.33 5.35 13.09
C SER A 36 -16.52 4.09 13.40
N ARG A 37 -16.34 3.20 12.41
CA ARG A 37 -15.50 1.99 12.51
C ARG A 37 -14.02 2.30 12.74
N GLY A 38 -13.45 3.23 11.97
CA GLY A 38 -12.05 3.63 12.16
C GLY A 38 -11.77 4.21 13.55
N HIS A 39 -12.75 4.91 14.12
CA HIS A 39 -12.66 5.43 15.50
C HIS A 39 -12.73 4.30 16.54
N GLU A 40 -13.52 3.26 16.30
CA GLU A 40 -13.61 2.10 17.19
C GLU A 40 -12.33 1.25 17.18
N ASP A 41 -11.73 1.01 16.01
CA ASP A 41 -10.46 0.27 15.90
C ASP A 41 -9.31 1.01 16.56
N THR A 42 -9.27 2.34 16.40
CA THR A 42 -8.27 3.19 17.06
C THR A 42 -8.42 3.14 18.58
N ARG A 43 -9.66 3.12 19.08
CA ARG A 43 -9.94 2.92 20.52
C ARG A 43 -9.48 1.55 20.99
N LYS A 44 -9.77 0.46 20.26
CA LYS A 44 -9.35 -0.90 20.61
C LYS A 44 -7.82 -1.03 20.66
N ARG A 45 -7.08 -0.48 19.68
CA ARG A 45 -5.60 -0.43 19.71
C ARG A 45 -5.08 0.31 20.93
N THR A 46 -5.65 1.47 21.24
CA THR A 46 -5.26 2.29 22.40
C THR A 46 -5.52 1.55 23.71
N MET A 47 -6.64 0.85 23.83
CA MET A 47 -6.98 0.08 25.02
C MET A 47 -6.10 -1.17 25.14
N PHE A 48 -5.79 -1.84 24.04
CA PHE A 48 -4.84 -2.96 24.04
C PHE A 48 -3.46 -2.51 24.50
N GLN A 49 -2.96 -1.38 23.99
CA GLN A 49 -1.68 -0.80 24.43
C GLN A 49 -1.65 -0.61 25.96
N LYS A 50 -2.72 -0.04 26.53
CA LYS A 50 -2.84 0.14 27.99
C LYS A 50 -2.84 -1.18 28.75
N ILE A 51 -3.50 -2.22 28.23
CA ILE A 51 -3.48 -3.57 28.81
C ILE A 51 -2.05 -4.13 28.80
N VAL A 52 -1.33 -4.00 27.69
CA VAL A 52 0.07 -4.43 27.57
C VAL A 52 0.97 -3.68 28.55
N ASP A 53 0.84 -2.35 28.64
CA ASP A 53 1.65 -1.56 29.57
C ASP A 53 1.34 -1.92 31.03
N GLN A 54 0.06 -2.12 31.38
CA GLN A 54 -0.35 -2.58 32.70
C GLN A 54 0.20 -3.98 33.02
N SER A 55 0.26 -4.89 32.05
CA SER A 55 0.80 -6.24 32.26
C SER A 55 2.23 -6.22 32.79
N LYS A 56 3.02 -5.20 32.44
CA LYS A 56 4.39 -5.02 32.91
C LYS A 56 4.52 -4.50 34.34
N THR A 57 3.42 -4.00 34.91
CA THR A 57 3.39 -3.50 36.30
C THR A 57 3.13 -4.60 37.33
N TYR A 58 2.70 -5.78 36.89
CA TYR A 58 2.47 -6.93 37.76
C TYR A 58 3.69 -7.85 37.78
N GLU A 59 4.16 -8.22 38.98
CA GLU A 59 5.27 -9.16 39.16
C GLU A 59 4.79 -10.63 39.17
N SER A 60 3.55 -10.86 39.58
CA SER A 60 2.93 -12.18 39.75
C SER A 60 1.95 -12.49 38.62
N TRP A 61 2.18 -13.61 37.93
CA TRP A 61 1.30 -14.12 36.87
C TRP A 61 -0.13 -14.36 37.35
N ASN A 62 -0.28 -14.81 38.60
CA ASN A 62 -1.59 -15.10 39.18
C ASN A 62 -2.40 -13.82 39.40
N ASP A 63 -1.77 -12.74 39.83
CA ASP A 63 -2.45 -11.47 40.08
C ASP A 63 -2.78 -10.75 38.78
N TRP A 64 -1.89 -10.81 37.78
CA TRP A 64 -2.19 -10.40 36.42
C TRP A 64 -3.39 -11.15 35.84
N THR A 65 -3.41 -12.47 35.97
CA THR A 65 -4.50 -13.31 35.47
C THR A 65 -5.82 -12.96 36.15
N LYS A 66 -5.84 -12.81 37.48
CA LYS A 66 -7.04 -12.37 38.22
C LYS A 66 -7.51 -10.99 37.73
N TYR A 67 -6.60 -10.03 37.58
CA TYR A 67 -6.91 -8.70 37.06
C TYR A 67 -7.54 -8.76 35.67
N MET A 68 -7.00 -9.57 34.76
CA MET A 68 -7.58 -9.80 33.44
C MET A 68 -8.92 -10.54 33.50
N MET A 69 -9.13 -11.38 34.51
CA MET A 69 -10.35 -12.17 34.66
C MET A 69 -11.55 -11.38 35.19
N LEU A 70 -11.31 -10.31 35.96
CA LEU A 70 -12.35 -9.49 36.57
C LEU A 70 -13.17 -8.66 35.57
N GLU A 71 -12.55 -8.19 34.49
CA GLU A 71 -13.19 -7.29 33.52
C GLU A 71 -13.38 -7.99 32.17
N THR A 72 -14.63 -8.24 31.77
CA THR A 72 -14.95 -8.94 30.51
C THR A 72 -14.43 -8.19 29.29
N THR A 73 -14.54 -6.86 29.27
CA THR A 73 -14.09 -6.01 28.15
C THR A 73 -12.60 -6.15 27.85
N ARG A 74 -11.75 -6.39 28.86
CA ARG A 74 -10.31 -6.61 28.62
C ARG A 74 -10.06 -7.89 27.82
N LYS A 75 -10.78 -8.97 28.15
CA LYS A 75 -10.70 -10.24 27.41
C LYS A 75 -11.19 -10.05 25.98
N GLU A 76 -12.31 -9.35 25.79
CA GLU A 76 -12.86 -9.08 24.45
C GLU A 76 -11.88 -8.30 23.57
N ILE A 77 -11.19 -7.30 24.13
CA ILE A 77 -10.16 -6.54 23.41
C ILE A 77 -8.98 -7.44 23.03
N VAL A 78 -8.44 -8.23 23.97
CA VAL A 78 -7.34 -9.15 23.66
C VAL A 78 -7.75 -10.19 22.64
N MET A 79 -8.96 -10.75 22.75
CA MET A 79 -9.50 -11.69 21.75
C MET A 79 -9.62 -11.05 20.38
N ALA A 80 -10.17 -9.84 20.26
CA ALA A 80 -10.31 -9.14 18.98
C ALA A 80 -8.93 -8.86 18.34
N MET A 81 -7.96 -8.38 19.12
CA MET A 81 -6.60 -8.16 18.64
C MET A 81 -5.91 -9.46 18.23
N MET A 82 -6.14 -10.55 18.96
CA MET A 82 -5.56 -11.86 18.66
C MET A 82 -6.16 -12.45 17.39
N MET A 83 -7.47 -12.33 17.17
CA MET A 83 -8.12 -12.72 15.91
C MET A 83 -7.51 -11.97 14.73
N THR A 84 -7.28 -10.65 14.88
CA THR A 84 -6.60 -9.84 13.87
C THR A 84 -5.17 -10.35 13.60
N ALA A 85 -4.41 -10.66 14.66
CA ALA A 85 -3.05 -11.17 14.52
C ALA A 85 -2.99 -12.56 13.85
N CYS A 86 -3.99 -13.40 14.09
CA CYS A 86 -4.10 -14.71 13.45
C CYS A 86 -4.43 -14.59 11.96
N ASP A 87 -5.35 -13.69 11.60
CA ASP A 87 -5.73 -13.42 10.22
C ASP A 87 -4.54 -12.91 9.38
N LEU A 88 -3.72 -12.06 10.00
CA LEU A 88 -2.50 -11.52 9.39
C LEU A 88 -1.30 -12.48 9.42
N SER A 89 -1.43 -13.69 9.96
CA SER A 89 -0.29 -14.57 10.23
C SER A 89 0.51 -15.03 9.01
N ALA A 90 -0.06 -14.91 7.81
CA ALA A 90 0.65 -15.17 6.56
C ALA A 90 1.88 -14.26 6.37
N ILE A 91 1.83 -13.02 6.87
CA ILE A 91 2.91 -12.03 6.72
C ILE A 91 4.15 -12.36 7.56
N ALA A 92 4.01 -13.21 8.58
CA ALA A 92 5.09 -13.67 9.46
C ALA A 92 5.66 -15.04 9.06
N LYS A 93 5.22 -15.63 7.93
CA LYS A 93 5.78 -16.89 7.41
C LYS A 93 7.15 -16.65 6.76
N PRO A 94 7.99 -17.69 6.58
CA PRO A 94 9.21 -17.59 5.79
C PRO A 94 8.98 -16.95 4.41
N TRP A 95 10.00 -16.26 3.89
CA TRP A 95 9.93 -15.47 2.66
C TRP A 95 9.36 -16.25 1.47
N GLU A 96 9.77 -17.50 1.31
CA GLU A 96 9.37 -18.38 0.19
C GLU A 96 7.87 -18.68 0.20
N ILE A 97 7.24 -18.60 1.36
CA ILE A 97 5.80 -18.80 1.54
C ILE A 97 5.09 -17.45 1.47
N GLN A 98 5.59 -16.45 2.19
CA GLN A 98 4.94 -15.14 2.27
C GLN A 98 4.87 -14.45 0.91
N SER A 99 5.95 -14.50 0.11
CA SER A 99 5.96 -13.94 -1.24
C SER A 99 4.87 -14.54 -2.14
N LYS A 100 4.67 -15.87 -2.08
CA LYS A 100 3.62 -16.56 -2.85
C LYS A 100 2.23 -16.14 -2.40
N VAL A 101 2.00 -16.05 -1.09
CA VAL A 101 0.71 -15.58 -0.57
C VAL A 101 0.44 -14.14 -1.00
N ALA A 102 1.44 -13.25 -0.95
CA ALA A 102 1.29 -11.88 -1.41
C ALA A 102 0.94 -11.79 -2.90
N LEU A 103 1.52 -12.65 -3.74
CA LEU A 103 1.20 -12.73 -5.17
C LEU A 103 -0.21 -13.26 -5.41
N SER A 104 -0.65 -14.29 -4.67
CA SER A 104 -2.04 -14.79 -4.76
C SER A 104 -3.05 -13.72 -4.38
N VAL A 105 -2.82 -13.01 -3.28
CA VAL A 105 -3.69 -11.91 -2.84
C VAL A 105 -3.69 -10.75 -3.86
N ALA A 106 -2.53 -10.42 -4.43
CA ALA A 106 -2.46 -9.41 -5.48
C ALA A 106 -3.24 -9.83 -6.75
N ALA A 107 -3.16 -11.11 -7.13
CA ALA A 107 -3.92 -11.65 -8.26
C ALA A 107 -5.43 -11.54 -8.04
N GLU A 108 -5.92 -11.86 -6.84
CA GLU A 108 -7.33 -11.69 -6.47
C GLU A 108 -7.76 -10.21 -6.56
N PHE A 109 -6.92 -9.28 -6.08
CA PHE A 109 -7.20 -7.85 -6.19
C PHE A 109 -7.23 -7.35 -7.63
N TRP A 110 -6.37 -7.87 -8.50
CA TRP A 110 -6.37 -7.52 -9.93
C TRP A 110 -7.60 -8.06 -10.64
N GLU A 111 -8.00 -9.30 -10.37
CA GLU A 111 -9.23 -9.87 -10.92
C GLU A 111 -10.46 -9.07 -10.48
N GLN A 112 -10.51 -8.66 -9.22
CA GLN A 112 -11.56 -7.76 -8.74
C GLN A 112 -11.51 -6.39 -9.45
N GLY A 113 -10.34 -5.78 -9.60
CA GLY A 113 -10.19 -4.51 -10.32
C GLY A 113 -10.58 -4.59 -11.80
N ASP A 114 -10.31 -5.72 -12.45
CA ASP A 114 -10.70 -5.99 -13.82
C ASP A 114 -12.24 -6.13 -13.94
N LEU A 115 -12.89 -6.74 -12.95
CA LEU A 115 -14.36 -6.80 -12.86
C LEU A 115 -14.97 -5.42 -12.60
N GLU A 116 -14.42 -4.64 -11.67
CA GLU A 116 -14.91 -3.27 -11.37
C GLU A 116 -14.79 -2.37 -12.62
N ARG A 117 -13.71 -2.50 -13.41
CA ARG A 117 -13.54 -1.77 -14.66
C ARG A 117 -14.52 -2.17 -15.75
N THR A 118 -14.79 -3.47 -15.89
CA THR A 118 -15.64 -4.00 -16.99
C THR A 118 -17.13 -3.91 -16.68
N VAL A 119 -17.53 -4.08 -15.43
CA VAL A 119 -18.95 -4.15 -15.02
C VAL A 119 -19.47 -2.79 -14.53
N LEU A 120 -18.64 -2.03 -13.80
CA LEU A 120 -19.05 -0.75 -13.19
C LEU A 120 -18.52 0.47 -13.96
N GLU A 121 -17.68 0.26 -14.99
CA GLU A 121 -17.02 1.32 -15.76
C GLU A 121 -16.21 2.30 -14.89
N GLN A 122 -15.72 1.82 -13.74
CA GLN A 122 -14.92 2.60 -12.79
C GLN A 122 -13.43 2.34 -12.97
N GLN A 123 -12.61 3.37 -12.74
CA GLN A 123 -11.16 3.18 -12.72
C GLN A 123 -10.75 2.52 -11.39
N PRO A 124 -10.10 1.34 -11.42
CA PRO A 124 -9.68 0.66 -10.20
C PRO A 124 -8.58 1.44 -9.50
N ILE A 125 -8.55 1.36 -8.17
CA ILE A 125 -7.49 1.96 -7.35
C ILE A 125 -6.12 1.34 -7.71
N PRO A 126 -4.99 2.04 -7.50
CA PRO A 126 -3.67 1.57 -7.94
C PRO A 126 -3.28 0.16 -7.48
N MET A 127 -3.76 -0.29 -6.32
CA MET A 127 -3.50 -1.65 -5.81
C MET A 127 -4.27 -2.75 -6.55
N MET A 128 -5.39 -2.40 -7.17
CA MET A 128 -6.24 -3.30 -7.97
C MET A 128 -5.97 -3.18 -9.47
N ASP A 129 -5.08 -2.25 -9.88
CA ASP A 129 -4.68 -2.09 -11.27
C ASP A 129 -3.52 -3.04 -11.61
N ARG A 130 -3.80 -4.03 -12.45
CA ARG A 130 -2.82 -5.00 -12.94
C ARG A 130 -1.62 -4.33 -13.64
N ASN A 131 -1.80 -3.15 -14.23
CA ASN A 131 -0.72 -2.42 -14.91
C ASN A 131 0.30 -1.81 -13.94
N LYS A 132 -0.03 -1.76 -12.64
CA LYS A 132 0.85 -1.28 -11.57
C LYS A 132 1.37 -2.40 -10.68
N ALA A 133 1.41 -3.63 -11.21
CA ALA A 133 1.91 -4.79 -10.49
C ALA A 133 3.34 -4.60 -9.95
N ASP A 134 4.17 -3.83 -10.65
CA ASP A 134 5.54 -3.55 -10.22
C ASP A 134 5.62 -2.72 -8.92
N ASP A 135 4.53 -2.01 -8.54
CA ASP A 135 4.46 -1.27 -7.26
C ASP A 135 4.15 -2.17 -6.05
N LEU A 136 3.89 -3.46 -6.26
CA LEU A 136 3.56 -4.42 -5.20
C LEU A 136 4.56 -4.41 -4.03
N PRO A 137 5.90 -4.37 -4.23
CA PRO A 137 6.86 -4.31 -3.12
C PRO A 137 6.68 -3.09 -2.22
N LYS A 138 6.39 -1.93 -2.82
CA LYS A 138 6.14 -0.67 -2.09
C LYS A 138 4.86 -0.76 -1.27
N LEU A 139 3.80 -1.34 -1.85
CA LEU A 139 2.52 -1.54 -1.18
C LEU A 139 2.67 -2.50 0.02
N GLN A 140 3.41 -3.60 -0.13
CA GLN A 140 3.69 -4.56 0.93
C GLN A 140 4.50 -3.94 2.09
N CYS A 141 5.52 -3.12 1.79
CA CYS A 141 6.25 -2.39 2.82
C CYS A 141 5.32 -1.48 3.64
N GLY A 142 4.45 -0.72 2.97
CA GLY A 142 3.46 0.12 3.63
C GLY A 142 2.51 -0.68 4.51
N PHE A 143 1.99 -1.80 4.00
CA PHE A 143 1.09 -2.67 4.77
C PHE A 143 1.75 -3.23 6.03
N ILE A 144 3.00 -3.72 5.92
CA ILE A 144 3.75 -4.21 7.08
C ILE A 144 3.95 -3.09 8.10
N ASP A 145 4.39 -1.91 7.67
CA ASP A 145 4.74 -0.80 8.56
C ASP A 145 3.50 -0.21 9.27
N PHE A 146 2.36 -0.07 8.57
CA PHE A 146 1.15 0.56 9.12
C PHE A 146 0.19 -0.39 9.84
N VAL A 147 0.18 -1.70 9.50
CA VAL A 147 -0.77 -2.67 10.07
C VAL A 147 -0.05 -3.69 10.94
N CYS A 148 0.80 -4.49 10.31
CA CYS A 148 1.31 -5.72 10.92
C CYS A 148 2.31 -5.42 12.03
N ALA A 149 3.20 -4.43 11.81
CA ALA A 149 4.27 -4.09 12.74
C ALA A 149 3.71 -3.68 14.11
N PHE A 150 2.65 -2.87 14.16
CA PHE A 150 2.01 -2.50 15.42
C PHE A 150 1.50 -3.73 16.18
N VAL A 151 0.73 -4.58 15.50
CA VAL A 151 0.10 -5.75 16.12
C VAL A 151 1.15 -6.69 16.70
N TYR A 152 2.13 -7.10 15.90
CA TYR A 152 3.16 -8.05 16.35
C TYR A 152 4.15 -7.45 17.34
N LYS A 153 4.42 -6.14 17.28
CA LYS A 153 5.25 -5.46 18.28
C LYS A 153 4.58 -5.48 19.65
N GLU A 154 3.30 -5.13 19.71
CA GLU A 154 2.56 -5.12 20.97
C GLU A 154 2.29 -6.53 21.50
N PHE A 155 2.04 -7.51 20.63
CA PHE A 155 1.96 -8.91 21.05
C PHE A 155 3.30 -9.46 21.55
N SER A 156 4.43 -9.12 20.93
CA SER A 156 5.77 -9.51 21.41
C SER A 156 6.10 -8.87 22.76
N ARG A 157 5.67 -7.61 22.98
CA ARG A 157 5.76 -6.97 24.30
C ARG A 157 4.86 -7.65 25.31
N PHE A 158 3.67 -8.10 24.93
CA PHE A 158 2.74 -8.78 25.82
C PHE A 158 3.20 -10.20 26.19
N HIS A 159 3.68 -10.97 25.20
CA HIS A 159 4.15 -12.34 25.31
C HIS A 159 5.43 -12.54 24.49
N VAL A 160 6.53 -12.87 25.18
CA VAL A 160 7.87 -13.05 24.58
C VAL A 160 7.92 -14.24 23.61
N GLU A 161 7.01 -15.20 23.78
CA GLU A 161 6.88 -16.36 22.91
C GLU A 161 6.49 -15.98 21.47
N ILE A 162 5.94 -14.78 21.26
CA ILE A 162 5.53 -14.27 19.95
C ILE A 162 6.69 -13.53 19.24
N THR A 163 7.79 -13.22 19.93
CA THR A 163 8.95 -12.52 19.34
C THR A 163 9.46 -13.15 18.03
N PRO A 164 9.52 -14.49 17.86
CA PRO A 164 9.92 -15.08 16.58
C PRO A 164 9.03 -14.71 15.39
N MET A 165 7.73 -14.43 15.60
CA MET A 165 6.84 -13.96 14.55
C MET A 165 7.14 -12.51 14.15
N LEU A 166 7.46 -11.66 15.13
CA LEU A 166 7.88 -10.27 14.88
C LEU A 166 9.20 -10.23 14.11
N ASP A 167 10.17 -11.07 14.48
CA ASP A 167 11.47 -11.11 13.79
C ASP A 167 11.30 -11.53 12.32
N ARG A 168 10.45 -12.52 12.05
CA ARG A 168 10.12 -12.95 10.68
C ARG A 168 9.42 -11.85 9.89
N LEU A 169 8.49 -11.13 10.51
CA LEU A 169 7.83 -9.97 9.89
C LEU A 169 8.86 -8.91 9.46
N LEU A 170 9.77 -8.56 10.36
CA LEU A 170 10.81 -7.57 10.09
C LEU A 170 11.81 -8.05 9.04
N ASN A 171 12.09 -9.36 8.97
CA ASN A 171 12.90 -9.93 7.90
C ASN A 171 12.20 -9.80 6.53
N ASN A 172 10.92 -10.20 6.44
CA ASN A 172 10.15 -10.07 5.20
C ASN A 172 10.05 -8.61 4.76
N ARG A 173 9.94 -7.67 5.70
CA ARG A 173 9.96 -6.24 5.40
C ARG A 173 11.27 -5.80 4.72
N LYS A 174 12.41 -6.36 5.12
CA LYS A 174 13.70 -6.08 4.48
C LYS A 174 13.75 -6.62 3.05
N GLU A 175 13.28 -7.85 2.84
CA GLU A 175 13.20 -8.47 1.51
C GLU A 175 12.31 -7.65 0.57
N TRP A 176 11.12 -7.24 1.04
CA TRP A 176 10.25 -6.36 0.27
C TRP A 176 10.89 -5.00 -0.03
N ASN A 177 11.62 -4.43 0.92
CA ASN A 177 12.31 -3.16 0.71
C ASN A 177 13.44 -3.31 -0.32
N ALA A 178 14.17 -4.43 -0.33
CA ALA A 178 15.18 -4.71 -1.35
C ALA A 178 14.56 -4.79 -2.75
N LEU A 179 13.41 -5.49 -2.89
CA LEU A 179 12.67 -5.54 -4.16
C LEU A 179 12.16 -4.16 -4.59
N LYS A 180 11.68 -3.36 -3.64
CA LYS A 180 11.24 -1.98 -3.88
C LYS A 180 12.41 -1.13 -4.41
N GLU A 181 13.58 -1.21 -3.79
CA GLU A 181 14.77 -0.44 -4.22
C GLU A 181 15.22 -0.84 -5.64
N VAL A 182 15.18 -2.13 -5.97
CA VAL A 182 15.46 -2.62 -7.34
C VAL A 182 14.48 -2.04 -8.36
N HIS A 183 13.19 -2.01 -8.02
CA HIS A 183 12.16 -1.43 -8.90
C HIS A 183 12.35 0.08 -9.07
N GLU A 184 12.57 0.82 -7.99
CA GLU A 184 12.80 2.27 -8.03
C GLU A 184 14.05 2.62 -8.86
N ALA A 185 15.13 1.85 -8.74
CA ALA A 185 16.33 2.03 -9.56
C ALA A 185 16.08 1.77 -11.05
N LYS A 186 15.32 0.72 -11.39
CA LYS A 186 14.93 0.42 -12.77
C LYS A 186 14.08 1.55 -13.36
N MET A 187 13.13 2.08 -12.59
CA MET A 187 12.26 3.18 -13.04
C MET A 187 13.04 4.48 -13.24
N ALA A 188 13.98 4.80 -12.34
CA ALA A 188 14.85 5.96 -12.49
C ALA A 188 15.70 5.88 -13.78
N ALA A 189 16.31 4.72 -14.04
CA ALA A 189 17.09 4.51 -15.27
C ALA A 189 16.25 4.66 -16.55
N LEU A 190 15.01 4.16 -16.56
CA LEU A 190 14.08 4.33 -17.68
C LEU A 190 13.66 5.79 -17.87
N GLU A 191 13.50 6.55 -16.78
CA GLU A 191 13.16 7.97 -16.84
C GLU A 191 14.34 8.81 -17.38
N GLU A 192 15.57 8.50 -16.97
CA GLU A 192 16.78 9.11 -17.51
C GLU A 192 16.94 8.82 -19.00
N GLU A 193 16.71 7.57 -19.43
CA GLU A 193 16.78 7.20 -20.85
C GLU A 193 15.70 7.92 -21.68
N LYS A 194 14.47 8.06 -21.14
CA LYS A 194 13.41 8.83 -21.80
C LYS A 194 13.77 10.30 -21.93
N LYS A 195 14.27 10.93 -20.88
CA LYS A 195 14.72 12.34 -20.92
C LYS A 195 15.83 12.53 -21.95
N ALA A 196 16.82 11.63 -21.99
CA ALA A 196 17.89 11.68 -22.99
C ALA A 196 17.35 11.58 -24.43
N ARG A 197 16.43 10.64 -24.70
CA ARG A 197 15.79 10.50 -26.02
C ARG A 197 14.93 11.71 -26.39
N GLU A 198 14.21 12.29 -25.43
CA GLU A 198 13.41 13.51 -25.65
C GLU A 198 14.30 14.71 -25.96
N GLU A 199 15.43 14.86 -25.26
CA GLU A 199 16.43 15.90 -25.54
C GLU A 199 17.09 15.71 -26.91
N GLU A 200 17.44 14.48 -27.29
CA GLU A 200 17.96 14.18 -28.63
C GLU A 200 16.94 14.48 -29.72
N ALA A 201 15.67 14.10 -29.52
CA ALA A 201 14.59 14.38 -30.45
C ALA A 201 14.34 15.90 -30.60
N GLN A 202 14.40 16.65 -29.50
CA GLN A 202 14.28 18.11 -29.51
C GLN A 202 15.46 18.78 -30.23
N LYS A 203 16.70 18.32 -29.98
CA LYS A 203 17.90 18.82 -30.69
C LYS A 203 17.81 18.52 -32.19
N ALA A 204 17.37 17.32 -32.58
CA ALA A 204 17.19 16.94 -33.98
C ALA A 204 16.07 17.76 -34.67
N ALA A 205 14.97 18.03 -33.96
CA ALA A 205 13.88 18.87 -34.47
C ALA A 205 14.33 20.33 -34.66
N ALA A 206 15.08 20.89 -33.71
CA ALA A 206 15.65 22.24 -33.81
C ALA A 206 16.66 22.36 -34.97
N ALA A 207 17.51 21.35 -35.18
CA ALA A 207 18.45 21.31 -36.30
C ALA A 207 17.75 21.26 -37.67
N ARG A 208 16.60 20.57 -37.78
CA ARG A 208 15.79 20.57 -39.01
C ARG A 208 15.13 21.93 -39.29
N GLN A 209 14.75 22.69 -38.27
CA GLN A 209 14.16 24.03 -38.44
C GLN A 209 15.23 25.09 -38.76
N GLY A 210 16.47 24.94 -38.25
CA GLY A 210 17.59 25.83 -38.58
C GLY A 210 18.21 25.62 -39.97
N GLY A 211 17.85 24.54 -40.68
CA GLY A 211 18.40 24.20 -42.00
C GLY A 211 17.69 24.85 -43.21
N PHE A 212 16.63 25.64 -43.01
CA PHE A 212 15.95 26.35 -44.10
C PHE A 212 16.63 27.70 -44.37
N LEU A 213 17.79 27.68 -45.04
CA LEU A 213 18.32 28.86 -45.70
C LEU A 213 17.37 29.20 -46.87
N PRO A 214 16.76 30.40 -46.93
CA PRO A 214 15.93 30.77 -48.06
C PRO A 214 16.86 30.92 -49.27
N TRP A 215 16.70 30.06 -50.28
CA TRP A 215 17.30 30.29 -51.60
C TRP A 215 16.86 31.69 -52.07
N SER A 216 17.83 32.60 -52.16
CA SER A 216 17.63 33.95 -52.65
C SER A 216 17.07 33.88 -54.07
N CYS A 217 15.86 34.38 -54.26
CA CYS A 217 15.26 34.60 -55.56
C CYS A 217 16.03 35.76 -56.24
N SER A 218 17.11 35.45 -56.94
CA SER A 218 17.81 36.42 -57.81
C SER A 218 16.95 36.64 -59.05
N GLY A 219 16.38 37.84 -59.14
CA GLY A 219 15.31 38.20 -60.05
C GLY A 219 15.60 37.99 -61.53
N TRP A 220 14.64 37.35 -62.21
CA TRP A 220 14.43 37.51 -63.63
C TRP A 220 13.44 38.65 -63.82
N SER A 221 13.97 39.84 -64.11
CA SER A 221 13.14 40.98 -64.49
C SER A 221 12.62 40.74 -65.91
N LEU A 222 11.33 40.42 -66.01
CA LEU A 222 10.58 40.46 -67.28
C LEU A 222 10.68 41.89 -67.85
N HIS A 223 11.34 42.05 -69.00
CA HIS A 223 11.20 43.24 -69.82
C HIS A 223 10.44 42.89 -71.11
N SER A 224 9.23 43.45 -71.17
CA SER A 224 8.47 43.93 -72.33
C SER A 224 8.28 43.03 -73.56
N MET A 225 7.01 42.66 -73.76
CA MET A 225 6.41 42.30 -75.05
C MET A 225 6.43 43.48 -76.05
N ARG A 226 6.86 43.16 -77.28
CA ARG A 226 6.38 43.62 -78.61
C ARG A 226 6.61 45.08 -79.07
N PRO A 227 6.51 45.34 -80.40
CA PRO A 227 6.22 44.43 -81.53
C PRO A 227 7.44 44.01 -82.35
#